data_AF-A0A2V5LT41-F1
#
_entry.id   AF-A0A2V5LT41-F1
#
_cell.length_a   1.000
_cell.length_b   1.000
_cell.length_c   1.000
_cell.angle_alpha   90.00
_cell.angle_beta   90.00
_cell.angle_gamma   90.00
#
_symmetry.space_group_name_H-M   'P 1'
#
loop_
_entity.id
_entity.type
_entity.pdbx_description
1 polymer ?
#
loop_
_entity_poly.entity_id
_entity_poly.type
_entity_poly.pdbx_seq_one_letter_code
_entity_poly.pdbx_strand_id
1 'polypeptide(L)' 'AIIYTWTGENNLAIEQLAAVIRQPGYLSYGRLKLHPEWDPLRGDPGFEKIVASLAPTVFQKR' A
#
# COMPACT_ATOMS: atom_id res chain seq x y z
N ALA A 1 8.40 6.32 -1.27
CA ALA A 1 6.93 6.30 -1.10
C ALA A 1 6.44 7.37 -0.12
N ILE A 2 6.77 7.33 1.18
CA ILE A 2 6.25 8.26 2.22
C ILE A 2 6.50 9.75 1.88
N ILE A 3 7.70 10.08 1.39
CA ILE A 3 8.05 11.45 0.98
C ILE A 3 7.09 11.98 -0.10
N TYR A 4 6.75 11.13 -1.09
CA TYR A 4 5.80 11.47 -2.16
C TYR A 4 4.37 11.61 -1.66
N THR A 5 3.99 10.83 -0.65
CA THR A 5 2.69 10.96 0.02
C THR A 5 2.56 12.31 0.74
N TRP A 6 3.65 12.82 1.31
CA TRP A 6 3.66 14.13 1.99
C TRP A 6 3.73 15.32 1.04
N THR A 7 4.30 15.14 -0.17
CA THR A 7 4.33 16.19 -1.21
C THR A 7 3.07 16.23 -2.08
N GLY A 8 2.12 15.30 -1.87
CA GLY A 8 0.89 15.19 -2.66
C GLY A 8 1.07 14.52 -4.02
N GLU A 9 2.25 13.93 -4.28
CA GLU A 9 2.57 13.22 -5.52
C GLU A 9 2.08 11.76 -5.46
N ASN A 10 0.76 11.59 -5.38
CA ASN A 10 0.11 10.31 -5.13
C ASN A 10 0.47 9.22 -6.15
N ASN A 11 0.55 9.57 -7.45
CA ASN A 11 0.92 8.63 -8.50
C ASN A 11 2.34 8.07 -8.31
N LEU A 12 3.31 8.93 -7.97
CA LEU A 12 4.70 8.51 -7.72
C LEU A 12 4.82 7.70 -6.43
N ALA A 13 4.01 8.02 -5.41
CA ALA A 13 3.93 7.22 -4.20
C ALA A 13 3.45 5.79 -4.49
N ILE A 14 2.43 5.64 -5.34
CA ILE A 14 1.85 4.35 -5.75
C ILE A 14 2.84 3.53 -6.58
N GLU A 15 3.53 4.15 -7.55
CA GLU A 15 4.55 3.48 -8.35
C GLU A 15 5.69 2.93 -7.49
N GLN A 16 6.17 3.75 -6.54
CA GLN A 16 7.16 3.35 -5.55
C GLN A 16 6.66 2.21 -4.67
N LEU A 17 5.41 2.27 -4.21
CA LEU A 17 4.82 1.17 -3.43
C LEU A 17 4.79 -0.11 -4.26
N ALA A 18 4.32 -0.07 -5.50
CA ALA A 18 4.25 -1.23 -6.40
C ALA A 18 5.62 -1.87 -6.65
N ALA A 19 6.69 -1.08 -6.68
CA ALA A 19 8.06 -1.60 -6.81
C ALA A 19 8.53 -2.29 -5.53
N VAL A 20 8.29 -1.70 -4.35
CA VAL A 20 8.84 -2.20 -3.07
C VAL A 20 8.03 -3.37 -2.52
N ILE A 21 6.72 -3.46 -2.78
CA ILE A 21 5.88 -4.59 -2.29
C ILE A 21 6.28 -5.94 -2.91
N ARG A 22 6.99 -5.94 -4.04
CA ARG A 22 7.51 -7.17 -4.66
C ARG A 22 8.61 -7.81 -3.84
N GLN A 23 9.22 -7.06 -2.93
CA GLN A 23 10.29 -7.51 -2.07
C GLN A 23 9.73 -7.73 -0.66
N PRO A 24 9.80 -8.96 -0.11
CA PRO A 24 9.40 -9.19 1.27
C PRO A 24 10.26 -8.31 2.19
N GLY A 25 9.61 -7.40 2.91
CA GLY A 25 10.30 -6.35 3.64
C GLY A 25 9.36 -5.58 4.57
N TYR A 26 9.74 -4.34 4.87
CA TYR A 26 9.10 -3.49 5.87
C TYR A 26 7.64 -3.09 5.53
N LEU A 27 7.28 -3.09 4.25
CA LEU A 27 5.93 -2.76 3.78
C LEU A 27 5.06 -4.00 3.75
N SER A 28 4.27 -4.18 4.81
CA SER A 28 3.26 -5.23 4.92
C SER A 28 1.84 -4.67 4.73
N TYR A 29 0.89 -5.56 4.42
CA TYR A 29 -0.54 -5.22 4.37
C TYR A 29 -1.01 -4.46 5.61
N GLY A 30 -0.66 -4.95 6.80
CA GLY A 30 -1.03 -4.32 8.06
C GLY A 30 -0.49 -2.89 8.16
N ARG A 31 0.72 -2.65 7.66
CA ARG A 31 1.31 -1.32 7.68
C ARG A 31 0.58 -0.35 6.77
N LEU A 32 0.31 -0.75 5.52
CA LEU A 32 -0.41 0.08 4.55
C LEU A 32 -1.83 0.40 5.03
N LYS A 33 -2.48 -0.54 5.72
CA LYS A 33 -3.86 -0.37 6.20
C LYS A 33 -3.97 0.42 7.50
N LEU A 34 -3.01 0.31 8.41
CA LEU A 34 -3.12 0.84 9.78
C LEU A 34 -2.33 2.13 10.02
N HIS A 35 -1.26 2.39 9.26
CA HIS A 35 -0.45 3.59 9.50
C HIS A 35 -1.07 4.86 8.88
N PRO A 36 -1.05 5.99 9.60
CA PRO A 36 -1.60 7.26 9.14
C PRO A 36 -0.77 7.90 8.01
N GLU A 37 0.47 7.45 7.81
CA GLU A 37 1.34 7.92 6.72
C GLU A 37 0.72 7.70 5.33
N TRP A 38 -0.24 6.78 5.22
CA TRP A 38 -0.96 6.44 3.98
C TRP A 38 -2.37 7.03 3.90
N ASP A 39 -2.83 7.75 4.93
CA ASP A 39 -4.16 8.38 4.93
C ASP A 39 -4.44 9.21 3.66
N PRO A 40 -3.47 9.98 3.10
CA PRO A 40 -3.70 10.74 1.87
C PRO A 40 -3.90 9.90 0.60
N LEU A 41 -3.47 8.62 0.62
CA LEU A 41 -3.64 7.70 -0.51
C LEU A 41 -4.90 6.83 -0.36
N ARG A 42 -5.56 6.85 0.80
CA ARG A 42 -6.81 6.09 0.99
C ARG A 42 -7.90 6.68 0.11
N GLY A 43 -8.56 5.82 -0.67
CA GLY A 43 -9.51 6.22 -1.70
C GLY A 43 -8.89 6.40 -3.09
N ASP A 44 -7.57 6.35 -3.24
CA ASP A 44 -6.94 6.25 -4.56
C ASP A 44 -7.08 4.82 -5.11
N PRO A 45 -7.63 4.61 -6.32
CA PRO A 45 -7.81 3.29 -6.90
C PRO A 45 -6.52 2.48 -7.06
N GLY A 46 -5.38 3.14 -7.28
CA GLY A 46 -4.07 2.51 -7.40
C GLY A 46 -3.55 2.01 -6.05
N PHE A 47 -3.75 2.79 -4.99
CA PHE A 47 -3.41 2.38 -3.63
C PHE A 47 -4.26 1.20 -3.14
N GLU A 48 -5.58 1.26 -3.36
CA GLU A 48 -6.49 0.17 -2.96
C GLU A 48 -6.16 -1.16 -3.65
N LYS A 49 -5.75 -1.14 -4.92
CA LYS A 49 -5.29 -2.34 -5.63
C LYS A 49 -4.06 -2.97 -4.99
N ILE A 50 -3.10 -2.15 -4.55
CA ILE A 50 -1.89 -2.63 -3.85
C ILE A 50 -2.28 -3.26 -2.50
N VAL A 51 -3.12 -2.59 -1.73
CA VAL A 51 -3.59 -3.10 -0.44
C VAL A 51 -4.36 -4.41 -0.60
N ALA A 52 -5.24 -4.50 -1.61
CA ALA A 52 -5.96 -5.72 -1.94
C ALA A 52 -5.04 -6.87 -2.37
N SER A 53 -4.00 -6.58 -3.16
CA SER A 53 -3.00 -7.58 -3.57
C SER A 53 -2.19 -8.14 -2.40
N LEU A 54 -2.05 -7.39 -1.31
CA LEU A 54 -1.32 -7.80 -0.12
C LEU A 54 -2.23 -8.38 0.97
N ALA A 55 -3.55 -8.26 0.80
CA ALA A 55 -4.50 -8.77 1.77
C ALA A 55 -4.28 -10.28 1.94
N PRO A 56 -4.12 -10.76 3.18
CA PRO A 56 -3.87 -12.16 3.41
C PRO A 56 -5.11 -12.96 3.00
N THR A 57 -4.94 -13.93 2.10
CA THR A 57 -5.97 -14.88 1.68
C THR A 57 -6.28 -15.89 2.78
N VAL A 58 -6.74 -15.42 3.95
CA VAL A 58 -7.19 -16.33 5.02
C VAL A 58 -8.70 -16.40 4.97
N PHE A 59 -9.19 -17.46 4.31
CA PHE A 59 -10.36 -18.30 4.64
C PHE A 59 -10.79 -19.12 3.39
N GLN A 60 -9.91 -19.95 2.85
CA GLN A 60 -10.34 -21.19 2.18
C GLN A 60 -10.09 -22.32 3.18
N LYS A 61 -11.05 -22.45 4.11
CA LYS A 61 -11.15 -23.60 4.99
C LYS A 61 -11.85 -24.70 4.18
N ARG A 62 -11.15 -25.77 3.84
CA ARG A 62 -11.71 -27.12 3.66
C ARG A 62 -10.59 -28.14 3.57
#